data_AF-A0A3M0CNH2-F1
#
_entry.id   AF-A0A3M0CNH2-F1
#
_cell.length_a   1.000
_cell.length_b   1.000
_cell.length_c   1.000
_cell.angle_alpha   90.00
_cell.angle_beta   90.00
_cell.angle_gamma   90.00
#
_symmetry.space_group_name_H-M   'P 1'
#
loop_
_entity.id
_entity.type
_entity.pdbx_description
1 polymer ?
#
loop_
_entity_poly.entity_id
_entity_poly.type
_entity_poly.pdbx_seq_one_letter_code
_entity_poly.pdbx_strand_id
1 'polypeptide(L)'
;MGTMSEYRGNNKGLSDFLRYENRFYVYILRRPDGQEFYVGKGKKDRVFYHVREAQHETRYSSNPYKTNIIRSILKSGAQIIYEIDSLFEDEVLAYKRETQLIEKLKRLHEGGLLTNLAPGGGSTAGAAPHSKEKHRASLGGVPTDDSERAILNRFLLSLGQPKSICVKVVGRVTRPKPTQAFKHVTRKPTKRQALAIVASAIANGIELSSGCEVPRRFTHKGVDAFVENGVSRDIVTSGLAKVLPAEGPLYETFIIDTEGLADIIRLIGEKQLRSYGLI
;
A
#
# COMPACT_ATOMS: atom_id res chain seq x y z
N MET A 1 -31.25 5.63 -24.64
CA MET A 1 -30.78 7.02 -24.82
C MET A 1 -30.46 7.58 -23.44
N GLY A 2 -29.29 8.18 -23.22
CA GLY A 2 -28.98 8.85 -21.95
C GLY A 2 -29.49 10.29 -21.99
N THR A 3 -30.15 10.74 -20.93
CA THR A 3 -30.54 12.15 -20.78
C THR A 3 -29.47 12.88 -19.98
N MET A 4 -29.01 14.03 -20.48
CA MET A 4 -28.19 14.94 -19.67
C MET A 4 -29.08 15.50 -18.57
N SER A 5 -28.73 15.22 -17.32
CA SER A 5 -29.42 15.72 -16.15
C SER A 5 -28.36 16.29 -15.22
N GLU A 6 -28.24 17.61 -15.26
CA GLU A 6 -27.18 18.38 -14.61
C GLU A 6 -27.56 18.72 -13.17
N TYR A 7 -27.65 17.72 -12.30
CA TYR A 7 -27.67 18.06 -10.88
C TYR A 7 -26.28 18.57 -10.50
N ARG A 8 -26.19 19.78 -9.93
CA ARG A 8 -24.98 20.27 -9.27
C ARG A 8 -25.32 20.94 -7.95
N GLY A 9 -24.73 20.48 -6.86
CA GLY A 9 -25.02 21.02 -5.53
C GLY A 9 -24.38 20.26 -4.38
N ASN A 10 -25.04 20.33 -3.23
CA ASN A 10 -24.54 19.75 -1.98
C ASN A 10 -25.14 18.36 -1.70
N ASN A 11 -24.70 17.74 -0.61
CA ASN A 11 -25.11 16.40 -0.21
C ASN A 11 -26.63 16.24 -0.06
N LYS A 12 -27.30 17.24 0.54
CA LYS A 12 -28.75 17.18 0.82
C LYS A 12 -29.55 17.22 -0.49
N GLY A 13 -29.25 18.18 -1.36
CA GLY A 13 -29.94 18.28 -2.64
C GLY A 13 -29.69 17.05 -3.53
N LEU A 14 -28.48 16.47 -3.49
CA LEU A 14 -28.19 15.27 -4.26
C LEU A 14 -28.96 14.06 -3.73
N SER A 15 -29.05 13.93 -2.41
CA SER A 15 -29.82 12.86 -1.77
C SER A 15 -31.30 12.92 -2.16
N ASP A 16 -31.86 14.13 -2.26
CA ASP A 16 -33.25 14.31 -2.70
C ASP A 16 -33.40 14.01 -4.20
N PHE A 17 -32.44 14.45 -5.03
CA PHE A 17 -32.41 14.16 -6.46
C PHE A 17 -32.32 12.66 -6.76
N LEU A 18 -31.49 11.91 -6.02
CA LEU A 18 -31.28 10.47 -6.23
C LEU A 18 -32.33 9.59 -5.53
N ARG A 19 -33.21 10.15 -4.68
CA ARG A 19 -34.11 9.38 -3.80
C ARG A 19 -34.96 8.35 -4.53
N TYR A 20 -35.45 8.70 -5.72
CA TYR A 20 -36.28 7.85 -6.56
C TYR A 20 -35.59 7.41 -7.84
N GLU A 21 -34.29 7.71 -7.98
CA GLU A 21 -33.52 7.41 -9.18
C GLU A 21 -32.97 5.99 -9.12
N ASN A 22 -33.41 5.16 -10.07
CA ASN A 22 -32.99 3.77 -10.19
C ASN A 22 -32.01 3.54 -11.35
N ARG A 23 -31.71 4.55 -12.16
CA ARG A 23 -30.73 4.48 -13.23
C ARG A 23 -29.30 4.46 -12.69
N PHE A 24 -28.38 4.00 -13.53
CA PHE A 24 -26.97 4.27 -13.36
C PHE A 24 -26.69 5.74 -13.65
N TYR A 25 -25.72 6.31 -12.98
CA TYR A 25 -25.33 7.69 -13.19
C TYR A 25 -23.82 7.83 -13.16
N VAL A 26 -23.33 8.81 -13.92
CA VAL A 26 -21.95 9.27 -13.86
C VAL A 26 -21.92 10.57 -13.08
N TYR A 27 -21.01 10.67 -12.12
CA TYR A 27 -20.88 11.80 -11.22
C TYR A 27 -19.44 12.34 -11.19
N ILE A 28 -19.33 13.62 -10.87
CA ILE A 28 -18.08 14.34 -10.67
C ILE A 28 -18.08 14.91 -9.25
N LEU A 29 -16.99 14.69 -8.52
CA LEU A 29 -16.74 15.36 -7.25
C LEU A 29 -15.82 16.56 -7.50
N ARG A 30 -16.23 17.70 -6.97
CA ARG A 30 -15.57 18.99 -7.12
C ARG A 30 -15.19 19.59 -5.77
N ARG A 31 -14.07 20.30 -5.77
CA ARG A 31 -13.62 21.14 -4.66
C ARG A 31 -14.58 22.31 -4.44
N PRO A 32 -14.48 23.02 -3.30
CA PRO A 32 -15.30 24.21 -3.04
C PRO A 32 -15.12 25.34 -4.09
N ASP A 33 -13.95 25.42 -4.71
CA ASP A 33 -13.64 26.35 -5.81
C ASP A 33 -14.20 25.91 -7.17
N GLY A 34 -14.89 24.77 -7.22
CA GLY A 34 -15.48 24.19 -8.43
C GLY A 34 -14.58 23.26 -9.22
N GLN A 35 -13.30 23.11 -8.86
CA GLN A 35 -12.35 22.27 -9.59
C GLN A 35 -12.69 20.77 -9.46
N GLU A 36 -12.72 20.04 -10.58
CA GLU A 36 -12.91 18.59 -10.62
C GLU A 36 -11.71 17.87 -10.00
N PHE A 37 -11.98 16.88 -9.13
CA PHE A 37 -10.91 16.04 -8.59
C PHE A 37 -11.20 14.54 -8.67
N TYR A 38 -12.43 14.14 -9.02
CA TYR A 38 -12.77 12.72 -9.16
C TYR A 38 -14.00 12.54 -10.06
N VAL A 39 -13.97 11.55 -10.93
CA VAL A 39 -15.12 11.09 -11.72
C VAL A 39 -15.47 9.67 -11.30
N GLY A 40 -16.74 9.32 -11.21
CA GLY A 40 -17.13 7.95 -10.94
C GLY A 40 -18.49 7.59 -11.53
N LYS A 41 -18.74 6.30 -11.68
CA LYS A 41 -20.09 5.78 -11.92
C LYS A 41 -20.70 5.15 -10.68
N GLY A 42 -22.03 5.16 -10.61
CA GLY A 42 -22.76 4.61 -9.48
C GLY A 42 -24.25 4.44 -9.75
N LYS A 43 -24.93 3.91 -8.75
CA LYS A 43 -26.39 3.81 -8.67
C LYS A 43 -26.77 3.97 -7.19
N LYS A 44 -27.99 4.46 -6.92
CA LYS A 44 -28.45 4.79 -5.55
C LYS A 44 -27.44 5.68 -4.81
N ASP A 45 -27.01 5.29 -3.62
CA ASP A 45 -26.16 6.09 -2.74
C ASP A 45 -24.66 5.98 -3.03
N ARG A 46 -24.25 5.33 -4.13
CA ARG A 46 -22.83 5.01 -4.40
C ARG A 46 -21.91 6.23 -4.32
N VAL A 47 -22.35 7.40 -4.79
CA VAL A 47 -21.59 8.66 -4.71
C VAL A 47 -21.22 9.05 -3.28
N PHE A 48 -22.09 8.78 -2.31
CA PHE A 48 -21.88 9.11 -0.89
C PHE A 48 -20.90 8.16 -0.19
N TYR A 49 -20.61 6.99 -0.77
CA TYR A 49 -19.69 6.02 -0.17
C TYR A 49 -18.28 6.59 -0.01
N HIS A 50 -17.86 7.50 -0.90
CA HIS A 50 -16.51 8.08 -0.84
C HIS A 50 -16.32 9.00 0.36
N VAL A 51 -17.36 9.76 0.71
CA VAL A 51 -17.33 10.63 1.89
C VAL A 51 -17.39 9.79 3.16
N ARG A 52 -18.25 8.77 3.21
CA ARG A 52 -18.29 7.81 4.32
C ARG A 52 -16.94 7.10 4.52
N GLU A 53 -16.34 6.58 3.44
CA GLU A 53 -15.00 5.98 3.45
C GLU A 53 -13.95 6.95 4.03
N ALA A 54 -14.04 8.23 3.68
CA ALA A 54 -13.09 9.24 4.17
C ALA A 54 -13.30 9.63 5.64
N GLN A 55 -14.54 9.57 6.13
CA GLN A 55 -14.90 9.86 7.53
C GLN A 55 -14.55 8.70 8.48
N HIS A 56 -14.48 7.47 8.00
CA HIS A 56 -14.03 6.35 8.82
C HIS A 56 -12.54 6.46 9.18
N GLU A 57 -12.21 6.13 10.43
CA GLU A 57 -10.84 6.11 10.98
C GLU A 57 -9.97 4.97 10.43
N THR A 58 -10.55 4.07 9.64
CA THR A 58 -9.80 2.97 9.05
C THR A 58 -8.74 3.52 8.09
N ARG A 59 -7.49 3.09 8.29
CA ARG A 59 -6.35 3.51 7.44
C ARG A 59 -6.36 2.89 6.05
N TYR A 60 -7.33 2.02 5.76
CA TYR A 60 -7.45 1.33 4.48
C TYR A 60 -8.47 2.08 3.61
N SER A 61 -7.96 2.83 2.62
CA SER A 61 -8.77 3.45 1.59
C SER A 61 -8.41 2.86 0.24
N SER A 62 -9.43 2.60 -0.57
CA SER A 62 -9.29 2.14 -1.94
C SER A 62 -8.60 3.16 -2.85
N ASN A 63 -8.66 4.45 -2.51
CA ASN A 63 -7.96 5.53 -3.20
C ASN A 63 -7.50 6.61 -2.19
N PRO A 64 -6.25 6.49 -1.68
CA PRO A 64 -5.72 7.40 -0.67
C PRO A 64 -5.71 8.87 -1.10
N TYR A 65 -5.42 9.18 -2.37
CA TYR A 65 -5.38 10.56 -2.87
C TYR A 65 -6.76 11.22 -2.84
N LYS A 66 -7.78 10.54 -3.38
CA LYS A 66 -9.19 10.97 -3.28
C LYS A 66 -9.61 11.15 -1.83
N THR A 67 -9.33 10.17 -0.96
CA THR A 67 -9.68 10.23 0.45
C THR A 67 -9.01 11.39 1.18
N ASN A 68 -7.74 11.68 0.88
CA ASN A 68 -7.02 12.80 1.48
C ASN A 68 -7.60 14.16 1.05
N ILE A 69 -7.99 14.32 -0.22
CA ILE A 69 -8.68 15.54 -0.67
C ILE A 69 -9.99 15.72 0.09
N ILE A 70 -10.82 14.67 0.17
CA ILE A 70 -12.09 14.71 0.90
C ILE A 70 -11.87 15.10 2.37
N ARG A 71 -10.91 14.45 3.05
CA ARG A 71 -10.58 14.77 4.46
C ARG A 71 -10.10 16.20 4.62
N SER A 72 -9.29 16.70 3.69
CA SER A 72 -8.81 18.09 3.72
C SER A 72 -9.97 19.09 3.59
N ILE A 73 -10.91 18.85 2.68
CA ILE A 73 -12.10 19.69 2.49
C ILE A 73 -12.94 19.68 3.78
N LEU A 74 -13.26 18.50 4.31
CA LEU A 74 -14.08 18.38 5.52
C LEU A 74 -13.42 19.03 6.74
N LYS A 75 -12.10 18.88 6.91
CA LYS A 75 -11.35 19.49 8.01
C LYS A 75 -11.39 21.02 7.98
N SER A 76 -11.52 21.63 6.79
CA SER A 76 -11.66 23.08 6.64
C SER A 76 -13.07 23.61 6.90
N GLY A 77 -14.04 22.75 7.21
CA GLY A 77 -15.46 23.13 7.35
C GLY A 77 -16.18 23.35 6.01
N ALA A 78 -15.47 23.22 4.89
CA ALA A 78 -16.04 23.34 3.55
C ALA A 78 -16.77 22.06 3.11
N GLN A 79 -17.55 22.16 2.03
CA GLN A 79 -18.33 21.07 1.47
C GLN A 79 -17.85 20.67 0.08
N ILE A 80 -17.98 19.38 -0.23
CA ILE A 80 -17.79 18.86 -1.59
C ILE A 80 -18.98 19.27 -2.44
N ILE A 81 -18.69 19.74 -3.65
CA ILE A 81 -19.71 19.97 -4.67
C ILE A 81 -19.87 18.67 -5.46
N TYR A 82 -21.09 18.18 -5.53
CA TYR A 82 -21.45 17.00 -6.29
C TYR A 82 -22.10 17.41 -7.60
N GLU A 83 -21.72 16.74 -8.67
CA GLU A 83 -22.32 16.91 -9.99
C GLU A 83 -22.74 15.55 -10.53
N ILE A 84 -23.98 15.42 -11.00
CA ILE A 84 -24.42 14.32 -11.85
C ILE A 84 -24.26 14.80 -13.29
N ASP A 85 -23.39 14.14 -14.04
CA ASP A 85 -23.16 14.47 -15.45
C ASP A 85 -24.26 13.86 -16.33
N SER A 86 -24.67 12.62 -16.04
CA SER A 86 -25.59 11.88 -16.91
C SER A 86 -26.21 10.67 -16.22
N LEU A 87 -27.39 10.28 -16.73
CA LEU A 87 -28.20 9.13 -16.27
C LEU A 87 -28.36 8.10 -17.39
N PHE A 88 -28.30 6.81 -17.04
CA PHE A 88 -28.34 5.69 -17.96
C PHE A 88 -29.12 4.50 -17.40
N GLU A 89 -29.97 3.89 -18.21
CA GLU A 89 -30.59 2.60 -17.87
C GLU A 89 -29.58 1.45 -17.84
N ASP A 90 -28.57 1.53 -18.72
CA ASP A 90 -27.55 0.52 -18.92
C ASP A 90 -26.22 0.94 -18.29
N GLU A 91 -25.66 0.08 -17.44
CA GLU A 91 -24.37 0.27 -16.80
C GLU A 91 -23.23 0.40 -17.83
N VAL A 92 -23.32 -0.29 -18.96
CA VAL A 92 -22.30 -0.23 -20.02
C VAL A 92 -22.23 1.17 -20.63
N LEU A 93 -23.36 1.85 -20.77
CA LEU A 93 -23.39 3.23 -21.26
C LEU A 93 -22.83 4.21 -20.22
N ALA A 94 -23.18 4.04 -18.95
CA ALA A 94 -22.58 4.81 -17.85
C ALA A 94 -21.05 4.61 -17.79
N TYR A 95 -20.59 3.39 -18.01
CA TYR A 95 -19.17 3.05 -18.06
C TYR A 95 -18.44 3.78 -19.20
N LYS A 96 -19.01 3.77 -20.41
CA LYS A 96 -18.43 4.47 -21.56
C LYS A 96 -18.33 5.97 -21.27
N ARG A 97 -19.36 6.56 -20.67
CA ARG A 97 -19.36 7.98 -20.32
C ARG A 97 -18.34 8.33 -19.22
N GLU A 98 -18.22 7.51 -18.18
CA GLU A 98 -17.18 7.65 -17.15
C GLU A 98 -15.79 7.68 -17.79
N THR A 99 -15.51 6.75 -18.70
CA THR A 99 -14.23 6.65 -19.41
C THR A 99 -13.96 7.90 -20.24
N GLN A 100 -14.95 8.36 -21.02
CA GLN A 100 -14.84 9.59 -21.83
C GLN A 100 -14.54 10.84 -20.99
N LEU A 101 -15.16 10.98 -19.82
CA LEU A 101 -14.89 12.10 -18.92
C LEU A 101 -13.49 12.04 -18.31
N ILE A 102 -13.03 10.85 -17.93
CA ILE A 102 -11.68 10.67 -17.39
C ILE A 102 -10.63 10.98 -18.46
N GLU A 103 -10.81 10.52 -19.69
CA GLU A 103 -9.94 10.83 -20.82
C GLU A 103 -9.90 12.34 -21.13
N LYS A 104 -11.07 13.00 -21.09
CA LYS A 104 -11.20 14.44 -21.34
C LYS A 104 -10.53 15.29 -20.26
N LEU A 105 -10.82 15.02 -18.99
CA LEU A 105 -10.34 15.82 -17.85
C LEU A 105 -8.92 15.45 -17.42
N LYS A 106 -8.47 14.26 -17.82
CA LYS A 106 -7.15 13.67 -17.54
C LYS A 106 -6.87 13.44 -16.05
N ARG A 107 -6.09 12.42 -15.76
CA ARG A 107 -5.63 12.12 -14.40
C ARG A 107 -4.40 12.95 -14.05
N LEU A 108 -4.07 13.04 -12.76
CA LEU A 108 -2.91 13.80 -12.28
C LEU A 108 -1.60 13.43 -13.01
N HIS A 109 -1.33 12.16 -13.30
CA HIS A 109 -0.12 11.73 -14.02
C HIS A 109 -0.19 11.95 -15.54
N GLU A 110 -1.36 12.25 -16.08
CA GLU A 110 -1.58 12.62 -17.50
C GLU A 110 -1.58 14.14 -17.69
N GLY A 111 -1.27 14.92 -16.64
CA GLY A 111 -1.31 16.38 -16.66
C GLY A 111 -2.70 16.97 -16.41
N GLY A 112 -3.66 16.17 -15.94
CA GLY A 112 -4.99 16.63 -15.53
C GLY A 112 -5.15 16.79 -14.03
N LEU A 113 -6.40 16.83 -13.57
CA LEU A 113 -6.76 17.14 -12.19
C LEU A 113 -7.39 15.96 -11.44
N LEU A 114 -7.73 14.87 -12.13
CA LEU A 114 -8.46 13.77 -11.54
C LEU A 114 -7.56 12.84 -10.71
N THR A 115 -8.06 12.47 -9.52
CA THR A 115 -7.46 11.48 -8.62
C THR A 115 -7.84 10.03 -8.93
N ASN A 116 -8.56 9.79 -10.03
CA ASN A 116 -8.92 8.45 -10.50
C ASN A 116 -7.67 7.56 -10.64
N LEU A 117 -7.69 6.36 -10.05
CA LEU A 117 -6.56 5.42 -10.13
C LEU A 117 -6.50 4.66 -11.47
N ALA A 118 -7.65 4.50 -12.11
CA ALA A 118 -7.84 3.84 -13.39
C ALA A 118 -8.44 4.83 -14.40
N PRO A 119 -8.24 4.65 -15.71
CA PRO A 119 -8.85 5.47 -16.76
C PRO A 119 -10.39 5.30 -16.88
N GLY A 120 -10.99 4.52 -15.98
CA GLY A 120 -12.29 3.85 -16.10
C GLY A 120 -12.08 2.37 -15.77
N GLY A 121 -13.10 1.62 -15.32
CA GLY A 121 -12.91 0.16 -15.12
C GLY A 121 -13.58 -0.53 -13.95
N GLY A 122 -13.90 0.17 -12.86
CA GLY A 122 -14.03 -0.53 -11.58
C GLY A 122 -12.72 -1.26 -11.19
N SER A 123 -12.76 -2.00 -10.08
CA SER A 123 -11.58 -2.61 -9.42
C SER A 123 -10.77 -3.61 -10.26
N THR A 124 -11.20 -3.92 -11.49
CA THR A 124 -10.61 -4.93 -12.37
C THR A 124 -9.61 -4.36 -13.39
N ALA A 125 -9.64 -3.06 -13.66
CA ALA A 125 -8.59 -2.40 -14.43
C ALA A 125 -7.47 -1.95 -13.49
N GLY A 126 -6.39 -2.73 -13.45
CA GLY A 126 -5.28 -2.54 -12.52
C GLY A 126 -4.77 -1.10 -12.44
N ALA A 127 -4.27 -0.73 -11.26
CA ALA A 127 -3.72 0.59 -10.95
C ALA A 127 -2.84 1.17 -12.08
N ALA A 128 -2.91 2.50 -12.25
CA ALA A 128 -2.14 3.26 -13.25
C ALA A 128 -0.71 2.70 -13.45
N PRO A 129 -0.25 2.55 -14.71
CA PRO A 129 1.09 2.01 -15.01
C PRO A 129 2.19 2.72 -14.23
N HIS A 130 2.10 4.04 -14.10
CA HIS A 130 3.08 4.85 -13.37
C HIS A 130 3.03 4.66 -11.85
N SER A 131 1.88 4.29 -11.26
CA SER A 131 1.77 3.88 -9.86
C SER A 131 2.36 2.48 -9.67
N LYS A 132 2.17 1.55 -10.61
CA LYS A 132 2.84 0.25 -10.57
C LYS A 132 4.34 0.40 -10.77
N GLU A 133 4.80 1.32 -11.60
CA GLU A 133 6.21 1.52 -11.90
C GLU A 133 6.94 2.31 -10.81
N LYS A 134 6.34 3.39 -10.25
CA LYS A 134 6.85 4.02 -9.01
C LYS A 134 6.79 3.07 -7.83
N HIS A 135 5.74 2.26 -7.69
CA HIS A 135 5.67 1.28 -6.62
C HIS A 135 6.72 0.17 -6.82
N ARG A 136 6.87 -0.40 -8.02
CA ARG A 136 7.87 -1.41 -8.37
C ARG A 136 9.31 -0.90 -8.27
N ALA A 137 9.59 0.34 -8.70
CA ALA A 137 10.88 1.01 -8.53
C ALA A 137 11.18 1.31 -7.05
N SER A 138 10.18 1.77 -6.28
CA SER A 138 10.31 2.00 -4.84
C SER A 138 10.46 0.70 -4.03
N LEU A 139 9.98 -0.43 -4.56
CA LEU A 139 9.97 -1.71 -3.88
C LEU A 139 11.30 -2.46 -4.02
N GLY A 140 12.21 -2.10 -4.92
CA GLY A 140 13.43 -2.90 -5.14
C GLY A 140 14.70 -2.13 -5.56
N GLY A 141 14.61 -0.83 -5.83
CA GLY A 141 15.75 -0.04 -6.34
C GLY A 141 16.57 0.67 -5.25
N VAL A 142 17.77 1.12 -5.60
CA VAL A 142 18.58 2.02 -4.77
C VAL A 142 18.12 3.46 -5.04
N PRO A 143 17.48 4.15 -4.08
CA PRO A 143 17.06 5.55 -4.28
C PRO A 143 18.26 6.46 -4.47
N THR A 144 18.11 7.50 -5.29
CA THR A 144 19.14 8.52 -5.55
C THR A 144 19.03 9.72 -4.61
N ASP A 145 17.86 9.92 -4.00
CA ASP A 145 17.47 11.05 -3.16
C ASP A 145 17.47 10.75 -1.65
N ASP A 146 17.66 9.49 -1.26
CA ASP A 146 17.71 9.04 0.13
C ASP A 146 18.95 8.18 0.39
N SER A 147 20.00 8.80 0.93
CA SER A 147 21.30 8.16 1.17
C SER A 147 21.23 7.00 2.16
N GLU A 148 20.46 7.14 3.25
CA GLU A 148 20.30 6.10 4.27
C GLU A 148 19.58 4.88 3.70
N ARG A 149 18.48 5.11 2.98
CA ARG A 149 17.75 4.03 2.31
C ARG A 149 18.59 3.40 1.20
N ALA A 150 19.40 4.18 0.48
CA ALA A 150 20.32 3.66 -0.53
C ALA A 150 21.37 2.73 0.07
N ILE A 151 21.91 3.06 1.26
CA ILE A 151 22.83 2.20 2.00
C ILE A 151 22.16 0.85 2.33
N LEU A 152 20.97 0.88 2.92
CA LEU A 152 20.26 -0.36 3.32
C LEU A 152 19.82 -1.18 2.11
N ASN A 153 19.35 -0.56 1.04
CA ASN A 153 18.93 -1.26 -0.16
C ASN A 153 20.11 -1.92 -0.85
N ARG A 154 21.27 -1.23 -0.95
CA ARG A 154 22.50 -1.84 -1.48
C ARG A 154 22.97 -3.00 -0.64
N PHE A 155 22.92 -2.86 0.69
CA PHE A 155 23.26 -3.96 1.60
C PHE A 155 22.37 -5.17 1.34
N LEU A 156 21.05 -5.01 1.37
CA LEU A 156 20.13 -6.12 1.14
C LEU A 156 20.29 -6.74 -0.26
N LEU A 157 20.48 -5.92 -1.30
CA LEU A 157 20.70 -6.37 -2.68
C LEU A 157 22.02 -7.13 -2.85
N SER A 158 23.04 -6.81 -2.05
CA SER A 158 24.31 -7.55 -2.05
C SER A 158 24.20 -8.96 -1.46
N LEU A 159 23.18 -9.20 -0.63
CA LEU A 159 22.86 -10.51 -0.05
C LEU A 159 22.01 -11.37 -1.00
N GLY A 160 21.26 -10.72 -1.88
CA GLY A 160 20.44 -11.37 -2.91
C GLY A 160 19.37 -10.44 -3.47
N GLN A 161 18.57 -10.95 -4.40
CA GLN A 161 17.48 -10.17 -5.02
C GLN A 161 16.12 -10.53 -4.38
N PRO A 162 15.65 -9.80 -3.35
CA PRO A 162 14.32 -10.01 -2.82
C PRO A 162 13.26 -9.48 -3.80
N LYS A 163 12.06 -10.06 -3.79
CA LYS A 163 10.91 -9.53 -4.56
C LYS A 163 10.55 -8.09 -4.17
N SER A 164 10.86 -7.69 -2.94
CA SER A 164 10.79 -6.32 -2.46
C SER A 164 11.67 -6.11 -1.23
N ILE A 165 12.14 -4.87 -1.03
CA ILE A 165 12.91 -4.45 0.14
C ILE A 165 12.13 -4.80 1.41
N CYS A 166 12.84 -5.38 2.37
CA CYS A 166 12.28 -5.93 3.59
C CYS A 166 12.86 -5.29 4.87
N VAL A 167 13.67 -4.25 4.71
CA VAL A 167 14.29 -3.47 5.79
C VAL A 167 13.96 -1.99 5.64
N LYS A 168 13.87 -1.25 6.76
CA LYS A 168 13.53 0.18 6.78
C LYS A 168 14.42 0.93 7.75
N VAL A 169 14.67 2.20 7.45
CA VAL A 169 15.32 3.15 8.37
C VAL A 169 14.39 3.44 9.55
N VAL A 170 14.93 3.43 10.77
CA VAL A 170 14.19 3.80 11.98
C VAL A 170 13.81 5.29 11.93
N GLY A 171 12.64 5.66 12.44
CA GLY A 171 12.21 7.06 12.58
C GLY A 171 11.60 7.75 11.35
N ARG A 172 11.78 7.25 10.11
CA ARG A 172 11.37 8.01 8.91
C ARG A 172 9.88 7.93 8.53
N VAL A 173 9.21 6.77 8.56
CA VAL A 173 7.86 6.67 7.90
C VAL A 173 6.88 5.70 8.54
N THR A 174 7.33 4.61 9.16
CA THR A 174 6.40 3.57 9.67
C THR A 174 6.63 3.33 11.15
N ARG A 175 5.61 3.56 11.97
CA ARG A 175 5.63 3.10 13.37
C ARG A 175 5.69 1.56 13.38
N PRO A 176 6.75 0.97 13.94
CA PRO A 176 6.86 -0.47 14.14
C PRO A 176 5.67 -0.97 14.95
N LYS A 177 5.14 -2.12 14.57
CA LYS A 177 4.02 -2.77 15.28
C LYS A 177 4.47 -4.13 15.77
N PRO A 178 3.88 -4.64 16.87
CA PRO A 178 4.16 -5.97 17.35
C PRO A 178 4.00 -7.01 16.24
N THR A 179 4.96 -7.92 16.14
CA THR A 179 4.92 -8.97 15.12
C THR A 179 3.89 -10.03 15.50
N GLN A 180 2.98 -10.33 14.57
CA GLN A 180 1.93 -11.33 14.79
C GLN A 180 1.71 -12.17 13.53
N ALA A 181 1.66 -13.49 13.72
CA ALA A 181 1.31 -14.44 12.67
C ALA A 181 -0.11 -14.19 12.13
N PHE A 182 -0.35 -14.57 10.88
CA PHE A 182 -1.72 -14.62 10.33
C PHE A 182 -2.45 -15.85 10.87
N LYS A 183 -3.61 -15.65 11.51
CA LYS A 183 -4.37 -16.72 12.21
C LYS A 183 -4.92 -17.82 11.30
N HIS A 184 -5.16 -17.54 10.02
CA HIS A 184 -5.84 -18.45 9.09
C HIS A 184 -5.11 -18.56 7.75
N VAL A 185 -3.79 -18.36 7.74
CA VAL A 185 -3.00 -18.41 6.52
C VAL A 185 -1.76 -19.25 6.78
N THR A 186 -1.61 -20.33 6.02
CA THR A 186 -0.37 -21.09 5.97
C THR A 186 0.51 -20.51 4.86
N ARG A 187 1.79 -20.29 5.15
CA ARG A 187 2.77 -19.81 4.16
C ARG A 187 3.99 -20.70 4.16
N LYS A 188 4.61 -20.86 2.99
CA LYS A 188 5.94 -21.49 2.89
C LYS A 188 7.02 -20.42 3.08
N PRO A 189 8.17 -20.77 3.68
CA PRO A 189 9.32 -19.89 3.72
C PRO A 189 9.81 -19.47 2.33
N THR A 190 10.31 -18.24 2.25
CA THR A 190 10.69 -17.56 1.01
C THR A 190 12.04 -16.86 1.17
N LYS A 191 12.75 -16.68 0.05
CA LYS A 191 14.05 -16.02 0.04
C LYS A 191 14.01 -14.60 0.62
N ARG A 192 12.92 -13.85 0.46
CA ARG A 192 12.76 -12.50 1.04
C ARG A 192 12.78 -12.51 2.57
N GLN A 193 12.14 -13.51 3.19
CA GLN A 193 12.12 -13.66 4.64
C GLN A 193 13.51 -14.06 5.15
N ALA A 194 14.14 -15.04 4.50
CA ALA A 194 15.50 -15.47 4.85
C ALA A 194 16.52 -14.33 4.71
N LEU A 195 16.47 -13.54 3.63
CA LEU A 195 17.34 -12.38 3.43
C LEU A 195 17.16 -11.31 4.53
N ALA A 196 15.95 -11.14 5.07
CA ALA A 196 15.71 -10.20 6.16
C ALA A 196 16.41 -10.64 7.46
N ILE A 197 16.32 -11.94 7.78
CA ILE A 197 17.00 -12.54 8.94
C ILE A 197 18.52 -12.46 8.75
N VAL A 198 19.03 -12.89 7.59
CA VAL A 198 20.46 -12.86 7.25
C VAL A 198 21.02 -11.44 7.33
N ALA A 199 20.30 -10.44 6.81
CA ALA A 199 20.75 -9.04 6.89
C ALA A 199 20.93 -8.57 8.34
N SER A 200 19.98 -8.91 9.22
CA SER A 200 20.08 -8.57 10.64
C SER A 200 21.17 -9.37 11.36
N ALA A 201 21.30 -10.67 11.06
CA ALA A 201 22.34 -11.52 11.64
C ALA A 201 23.75 -11.02 11.30
N ILE A 202 24.01 -10.69 10.03
CA ILE A 202 25.29 -10.10 9.59
C ILE A 202 25.56 -8.78 10.31
N ALA A 203 24.57 -7.88 10.35
CA ALA A 203 24.73 -6.57 10.94
C ALA A 203 24.96 -6.60 12.46
N ASN A 204 24.52 -7.67 13.14
CA ASN A 204 24.73 -7.89 14.57
C ASN A 204 25.86 -8.88 14.88
N GLY A 205 26.54 -9.44 13.87
CA GLY A 205 27.60 -10.43 14.06
C GLY A 205 27.13 -11.76 14.68
N ILE A 206 25.93 -12.21 14.31
CA ILE A 206 25.28 -13.40 14.89
C ILE A 206 25.47 -14.60 13.96
N GLU A 207 26.06 -15.67 14.48
CA GLU A 207 26.10 -16.97 13.83
C GLU A 207 24.72 -17.65 13.90
N LEU A 208 24.27 -18.20 12.78
CA LEU A 208 23.00 -18.87 12.65
C LEU A 208 23.09 -20.32 13.11
N SER A 209 22.57 -20.58 14.30
CA SER A 209 22.41 -21.93 14.85
C SER A 209 20.98 -22.14 15.35
N SER A 210 20.60 -23.40 15.59
CA SER A 210 19.28 -23.67 16.19
C SER A 210 19.21 -23.07 17.59
N GLY A 211 18.16 -22.30 17.84
CA GLY A 211 17.96 -21.53 19.07
C GLY A 211 18.58 -20.14 19.04
N CYS A 212 19.28 -19.75 17.97
CA CYS A 212 19.87 -18.41 17.90
C CYS A 212 18.80 -17.32 17.83
N GLU A 213 19.16 -16.18 18.40
CA GLU A 213 18.32 -15.00 18.58
C GLU A 213 18.79 -13.89 17.66
N VAL A 214 18.01 -13.55 16.63
CA VAL A 214 18.34 -12.50 15.66
C VAL A 214 17.46 -11.28 15.92
N PRO A 215 18.02 -10.15 16.38
CA PRO A 215 17.26 -8.93 16.65
C PRO A 215 16.50 -8.44 15.42
N ARG A 216 15.33 -7.83 15.64
CA ARG A 216 14.57 -7.20 14.57
C ARG A 216 15.20 -5.89 14.09
N ARG A 217 15.87 -5.17 14.99
CA ARG A 217 16.61 -3.92 14.74
C ARG A 217 18.09 -4.22 14.57
N PHE A 218 18.77 -3.48 13.69
CA PHE A 218 20.19 -3.61 13.44
C PHE A 218 20.76 -2.30 12.89
N THR A 219 22.08 -2.14 12.94
CA THR A 219 22.76 -0.98 12.34
C THR A 219 23.66 -1.43 11.20
N HIS A 220 23.61 -0.74 10.06
CA HIS A 220 24.52 -1.00 8.95
C HIS A 220 25.13 0.29 8.43
N LYS A 221 26.46 0.41 8.46
CA LYS A 221 27.22 1.61 8.04
C LYS A 221 26.67 2.91 8.65
N GLY A 222 26.37 2.88 9.95
CA GLY A 222 25.84 4.02 10.70
C GLY A 222 24.34 4.29 10.50
N VAL A 223 23.65 3.51 9.66
CA VAL A 223 22.20 3.62 9.45
C VAL A 223 21.48 2.64 10.37
N ASP A 224 20.65 3.18 11.25
CA ASP A 224 19.78 2.41 12.14
C ASP A 224 18.54 1.89 11.39
N ALA A 225 18.36 0.59 11.40
CA ALA A 225 17.42 -0.12 10.55
C ALA A 225 16.63 -1.19 11.31
N PHE A 226 15.51 -1.60 10.73
CA PHE A 226 14.73 -2.72 11.26
C PHE A 226 14.05 -3.51 10.15
N VAL A 227 13.77 -4.78 10.45
CA VAL A 227 12.97 -5.68 9.62
C VAL A 227 11.50 -5.24 9.65
N GLU A 228 10.95 -4.89 8.49
CA GLU A 228 9.65 -4.21 8.43
C GLU A 228 8.45 -5.11 8.72
N ASN A 229 7.36 -4.53 9.24
CA ASN A 229 6.17 -5.27 9.71
C ASN A 229 5.65 -6.33 8.73
N GLY A 230 5.68 -6.07 7.41
CA GLY A 230 5.21 -7.01 6.40
C GLY A 230 5.99 -8.32 6.43
N VAL A 231 7.32 -8.22 6.27
CA VAL A 231 8.17 -9.42 6.28
C VAL A 231 8.24 -10.08 7.66
N SER A 232 8.21 -9.31 8.76
CA SER A 232 8.23 -9.87 10.12
C SER A 232 7.04 -10.79 10.36
N ARG A 233 5.83 -10.36 9.96
CA ARG A 233 4.63 -11.19 10.07
C ARG A 233 4.71 -12.42 9.16
N ASP A 234 5.27 -12.25 7.97
CA ASP A 234 5.45 -13.35 7.04
C ASP A 234 6.41 -14.41 7.61
N ILE A 235 7.54 -13.99 8.22
CA ILE A 235 8.53 -14.87 8.86
C ILE A 235 7.87 -15.79 9.89
N VAL A 236 7.09 -15.20 10.81
CA VAL A 236 6.42 -15.97 11.86
C VAL A 236 5.29 -16.84 11.30
N THR A 237 4.55 -16.33 10.32
CA THR A 237 3.45 -17.08 9.69
C THR A 237 3.96 -18.30 8.91
N SER A 238 5.14 -18.21 8.29
CA SER A 238 5.70 -19.36 7.56
C SER A 238 6.46 -20.33 8.44
N GLY A 239 6.56 -20.09 9.75
CA GLY A 239 7.38 -20.90 10.65
C GLY A 239 8.89 -20.74 10.44
N LEU A 240 9.35 -19.73 9.70
CA LEU A 240 10.79 -19.55 9.45
C LEU A 240 11.55 -19.14 10.73
N ALA A 241 10.88 -18.40 11.61
CA ALA A 241 11.35 -18.09 12.94
C ALA A 241 10.15 -17.79 13.85
N LYS A 242 10.32 -17.99 15.15
CA LYS A 242 9.38 -17.50 16.17
C LYS A 242 9.78 -16.08 16.57
N VAL A 243 8.86 -15.32 17.15
CA VAL A 243 9.18 -13.99 17.69
C VAL A 243 9.15 -14.01 19.21
N LEU A 244 10.22 -13.51 19.82
CA LEU A 244 10.26 -13.12 21.22
C LEU A 244 9.75 -11.68 21.35
N PRO A 245 8.69 -11.45 22.14
CA PRO A 245 8.20 -10.10 22.40
C PRO A 245 9.20 -9.32 23.26
N ALA A 246 9.21 -8.01 23.08
CA ALA A 246 9.97 -7.06 23.90
C ALA A 246 9.07 -5.88 24.29
N GLU A 247 9.56 -5.00 25.17
CA GLU A 247 8.82 -3.81 25.61
C GLU A 247 8.41 -2.91 24.42
N GLY A 248 9.22 -2.87 23.37
CA GLY A 248 8.94 -2.14 22.13
C GLY A 248 9.04 -3.03 20.89
N PRO A 249 8.19 -2.85 19.85
CA PRO A 249 8.20 -3.68 18.66
C PRO A 249 9.51 -3.66 17.86
N LEU A 250 10.36 -2.64 18.04
CA LEU A 250 11.70 -2.60 17.42
C LEU A 250 12.68 -3.59 18.05
N TYR A 251 12.48 -3.89 19.32
CA TYR A 251 13.40 -4.69 20.12
C TYR A 251 12.97 -6.15 20.21
N GLU A 252 11.94 -6.55 19.45
CA GLU A 252 11.59 -7.95 19.24
C GLU A 252 12.77 -8.71 18.63
N THR A 253 12.84 -10.01 18.93
CA THR A 253 13.89 -10.90 18.45
C THR A 253 13.28 -12.08 17.73
N PHE A 254 13.90 -12.54 16.65
CA PHE A 254 13.52 -13.77 15.96
C PHE A 254 14.31 -14.94 16.53
N ILE A 255 13.63 -16.00 17.00
CA ILE A 255 14.28 -17.27 17.35
C ILE A 255 14.18 -18.21 16.16
N ILE A 256 15.33 -18.72 15.72
CA ILE A 256 15.42 -19.67 14.61
C ILE A 256 15.58 -21.08 15.19
N ASP A 257 14.63 -21.97 14.95
CA ASP A 257 14.76 -23.39 15.33
C ASP A 257 15.41 -24.21 14.20
N THR A 258 15.56 -25.52 14.41
CA THR A 258 16.18 -26.44 13.45
C THR A 258 15.52 -26.39 12.06
N GLU A 259 14.19 -26.33 11.99
CA GLU A 259 13.45 -26.27 10.73
C GLU A 259 13.68 -24.92 10.04
N GLY A 260 13.58 -23.82 10.79
CA GLY A 260 13.88 -22.48 10.29
C GLY A 260 15.30 -22.35 9.75
N LEU A 261 16.29 -22.91 10.44
CA LEU A 261 17.68 -22.91 9.99
C LEU A 261 17.86 -23.69 8.69
N ALA A 262 17.28 -24.90 8.61
CA ALA A 262 17.31 -25.71 7.40
C ALA A 262 16.67 -24.97 6.21
N ASP A 263 15.57 -24.27 6.43
CA ASP A 263 14.93 -23.46 5.39
C ASP A 263 15.77 -22.26 4.97
N ILE A 264 16.44 -21.56 5.90
CA ILE A 264 17.37 -20.47 5.56
C ILE A 264 18.52 -21.00 4.70
N ILE A 265 19.14 -22.12 5.10
CA ILE A 265 20.22 -22.77 4.33
C ILE A 265 19.72 -23.15 2.93
N ARG A 266 18.52 -23.74 2.82
CA ARG A 266 17.92 -24.11 1.54
C ARG A 266 17.62 -22.91 0.63
N LEU A 267 17.18 -21.79 1.22
CA LEU A 267 16.74 -20.60 0.47
C LEU A 267 17.89 -19.67 0.04
N ILE A 268 18.95 -19.61 0.84
CA ILE A 268 20.13 -18.77 0.59
C ILE A 268 21.26 -19.58 -0.03
N GLY A 269 21.50 -20.79 0.47
CA GLY A 269 22.58 -21.67 0.07
C GLY A 269 23.71 -21.67 1.11
N GLU A 270 24.15 -22.86 1.48
CA GLU A 270 25.17 -23.06 2.52
C GLU A 270 26.48 -22.31 2.21
N LYS A 271 27.00 -22.44 0.98
CA LYS A 271 28.22 -21.76 0.53
C LYS A 271 28.13 -20.23 0.69
N GLN A 272 26.96 -19.66 0.44
CA GLN A 272 26.73 -18.23 0.56
C GLN A 272 26.72 -17.80 2.02
N LEU A 273 26.03 -18.54 2.90
CA LEU A 273 26.01 -18.27 4.35
C LEU A 273 27.41 -18.40 4.97
N ARG A 274 28.20 -19.40 4.57
CA ARG A 274 29.60 -19.55 4.98
C ARG A 274 30.46 -18.35 4.55
N SER A 275 30.25 -17.84 3.33
CA SER A 275 30.96 -16.65 2.84
C SER A 275 30.62 -15.38 3.62
N TYR A 276 29.48 -15.38 4.33
CA TYR A 276 29.07 -14.31 5.24
C TYR A 276 29.51 -14.55 6.69
N GLY A 277 30.16 -15.67 6.99
CA GLY A 277 30.57 -16.03 8.35
C GLY A 277 29.38 -16.33 9.27
N LEU A 278 28.28 -16.84 8.72
CA LEU A 278 27.05 -17.10 9.48
C LEU A 278 26.88 -18.55 9.91
N ILE A 279 27.61 -19.51 9.33
CA ILE A 279 27.59 -20.95 9.64
C ILE A 279 28.92 -21.61 9.28
#